data_AF-A0DZU8-F1
#
_entry.id   AF-A0DZU8-F1
#
_cell.length_a   1.000
_cell.length_b   1.000
_cell.length_c   1.000
_cell.angle_alpha   90.00
_cell.angle_beta   90.00
_cell.angle_gamma   90.00
#
_symmetry.space_group_name_H-M   'P 1'
#
loop_
_entity.id
_entity.type
_entity.pdbx_description
1 polymer ?
#
loop_
_entity_poly.entity_id
_entity_poly.type
_entity_poly.pdbx_seq_one_letter_code
_entity_poly.pdbx_strand_id
1 'polypeptide(L)'
;MISSNQTKSLLESMEKNEDPSAFADALGLLEKLITNIINNPNEDKFKHIKMTVKALATRLFNIREMAQLLTCLGFIQLEQEFYLPDEEYATLLENFNTIKWQHILAQGRVEGPQQYQRAQEIVRQQQEAQRQYEKEIKEKEKIQQQMKYDRQERSLVKEKDSKANDLQFGAKVKTCEQLGINKNNGKRG
;
A
#
# COMPACT_ATOMS: atom_id res chain seq x y z
N MET A 1 -15.48 3.77 -14.62
CA MET A 1 -14.60 3.87 -13.44
C MET A 1 -14.86 5.20 -12.77
N ILE A 2 -15.55 5.17 -11.64
CA ILE A 2 -15.71 6.33 -10.76
C ILE A 2 -14.34 6.59 -10.14
N SER A 3 -13.85 7.83 -10.24
CA SER A 3 -12.50 8.17 -9.76
C SER A 3 -12.53 8.38 -8.25
N SER A 4 -11.49 7.98 -7.51
CA SER A 4 -11.36 8.27 -6.06
C SER A 4 -11.50 9.76 -5.72
N ASN A 5 -11.32 10.66 -6.71
CA ASN A 5 -11.58 12.09 -6.56
C ASN A 5 -13.07 12.42 -6.41
N GLN A 6 -13.97 11.67 -7.05
CA GLN A 6 -15.42 11.85 -6.92
C GLN A 6 -15.89 11.48 -5.52
N THR A 7 -15.39 10.36 -4.98
CA THR A 7 -15.66 9.92 -3.60
C THR A 7 -15.24 10.99 -2.59
N LYS A 8 -14.03 11.56 -2.75
CA LYS A 8 -13.55 12.66 -1.88
C LYS A 8 -14.42 13.90 -1.94
N SER A 9 -14.74 14.37 -3.15
CA SER A 9 -15.57 15.56 -3.32
C SER A 9 -16.96 15.37 -2.71
N LEU A 10 -17.53 14.16 -2.78
CA LEU A 10 -18.83 13.85 -2.19
C LEU A 10 -18.76 13.80 -0.66
N LEU A 11 -17.71 13.23 -0.09
CA LEU A 11 -17.51 13.23 1.36
C LEU A 11 -17.36 14.65 1.91
N GLU A 12 -16.67 15.53 1.18
CA GLU A 12 -16.53 16.95 1.55
C GLU A 12 -17.86 17.71 1.45
N SER A 13 -18.75 17.37 0.50
CA SER A 13 -20.10 17.97 0.44
C SER A 13 -20.96 17.49 1.59
N MET A 14 -20.97 16.18 1.86
CA MET A 14 -21.73 15.59 2.97
C MET A 14 -21.29 16.19 4.32
N GLU A 15 -19.99 16.31 4.57
CA GLU A 15 -19.47 16.84 5.85
C GLU A 15 -19.85 18.32 6.12
N LYS A 16 -20.17 19.08 5.07
CA LYS A 16 -20.57 20.50 5.20
C LYS A 16 -22.08 20.66 5.43
N ASN A 17 -22.88 19.73 4.91
CA ASN A 17 -24.33 19.85 4.86
C ASN A 17 -25.05 19.05 5.95
N GLU A 18 -24.36 18.12 6.61
CA GLU A 18 -24.93 17.20 7.58
C GLU A 18 -24.52 17.54 9.01
N ASP A 19 -25.30 17.05 9.98
CA ASP A 19 -24.94 17.14 11.39
C ASP A 19 -23.61 16.39 11.65
N PRO A 20 -22.61 17.00 12.31
CA PRO A 20 -21.30 16.38 12.51
C PRO A 20 -21.35 15.03 13.24
N SER A 21 -22.23 14.89 14.23
CA SER A 21 -22.38 13.65 15.01
C SER A 21 -23.05 12.57 14.17
N ALA A 22 -24.14 12.91 13.48
CA ALA A 22 -24.83 11.97 12.60
C ALA A 22 -23.94 11.49 11.45
N PHE A 23 -23.15 12.40 10.85
CA PHE A 23 -22.20 12.07 9.79
C PHE A 23 -21.07 11.16 10.28
N ALA A 24 -20.46 11.46 11.43
CA ALA A 24 -19.44 10.60 12.02
C ALA A 24 -19.98 9.20 12.35
N ASP A 25 -21.18 9.11 12.93
CA ASP A 25 -21.84 7.84 13.23
C ASP A 25 -22.14 7.01 11.98
N ALA A 26 -22.59 7.66 10.91
CA ALA A 26 -22.90 7.03 9.64
C ALA A 26 -21.63 6.47 8.97
N LEU A 27 -20.56 7.27 8.92
CA LEU A 27 -19.27 6.82 8.39
C LEU A 27 -18.66 5.69 9.23
N GLY A 28 -18.80 5.72 10.55
CA GLY A 28 -18.33 4.63 11.40
C GLY A 28 -19.11 3.33 11.20
N LEU A 29 -20.41 3.41 10.87
CA LEU A 29 -21.19 2.23 10.48
C LEU A 29 -20.77 1.72 9.10
N LEU A 30 -20.56 2.63 8.14
CA LEU A 30 -20.09 2.29 6.80
C LEU A 30 -18.71 1.62 6.84
N GLU A 31 -17.75 2.18 7.56
CA GLU A 31 -16.40 1.61 7.72
C GLU A 31 -16.48 0.17 8.27
N LYS A 32 -17.35 -0.09 9.25
CA LYS A 32 -17.55 -1.44 9.80
C LYS A 32 -18.10 -2.41 8.77
N LEU A 33 -19.09 -2.00 7.98
CA LEU A 33 -19.67 -2.83 6.92
C LEU A 33 -18.59 -3.18 5.88
N ILE A 34 -17.83 -2.18 5.43
CA ILE A 34 -16.74 -2.37 4.47
C ILE A 34 -15.64 -3.27 5.06
N THR A 35 -15.29 -3.08 6.33
CA THR A 35 -14.30 -3.92 7.02
C THR A 35 -14.73 -5.39 7.07
N ASN A 36 -16.02 -5.66 7.28
CA ASN A 36 -16.55 -7.04 7.26
C ASN A 36 -16.42 -7.68 5.87
N ILE A 37 -16.66 -6.90 4.80
CA ILE A 37 -16.48 -7.33 3.41
C ILE A 37 -15.00 -7.63 3.14
N ILE A 38 -14.09 -6.74 3.55
CA ILE A 38 -12.64 -6.92 3.35
C ILE A 38 -12.09 -8.14 4.09
N ASN A 39 -12.55 -8.36 5.32
CA ASN A 39 -12.09 -9.49 6.14
C ASN A 39 -12.69 -10.82 5.67
N ASN A 40 -13.89 -10.81 5.08
CA ASN A 40 -14.61 -12.02 4.67
C ASN A 40 -15.15 -11.86 3.24
N PRO A 41 -14.29 -11.72 2.21
CA PRO A 41 -14.71 -11.38 0.86
C PRO A 41 -15.53 -12.46 0.16
N ASN A 42 -15.46 -13.71 0.63
CA ASN A 42 -16.23 -14.82 0.07
C ASN A 42 -17.62 -14.96 0.71
N GLU A 43 -17.90 -14.22 1.78
CA GLU A 43 -19.19 -14.27 2.47
C GLU A 43 -20.17 -13.28 1.83
N ASP A 44 -21.02 -13.79 0.95
CA ASP A 44 -21.97 -13.00 0.16
C ASP A 44 -22.92 -12.14 1.01
N LYS A 45 -23.26 -12.61 2.21
CA LYS A 45 -24.11 -11.87 3.16
C LYS A 45 -23.57 -10.48 3.52
N PHE A 46 -22.24 -10.27 3.47
CA PHE A 46 -21.63 -8.97 3.79
C PHE A 46 -21.65 -8.01 2.61
N LYS A 47 -21.77 -8.52 1.37
CA LYS A 47 -21.87 -7.72 0.14
C LYS A 47 -23.25 -7.10 -0.05
N HIS A 48 -24.23 -7.50 0.76
CA HIS A 48 -25.61 -7.03 0.70
C HIS A 48 -25.92 -6.09 1.88
N ILE A 49 -26.35 -4.86 1.57
CA ILE A 49 -26.74 -3.84 2.55
C ILE A 49 -28.23 -3.55 2.38
N LYS A 50 -29.06 -4.12 3.25
CA LYS A 50 -30.53 -3.96 3.21
C LYS A 50 -30.96 -2.61 3.79
N MET A 51 -31.69 -1.83 3.01
CA MET A 51 -32.22 -0.52 3.42
C MET A 51 -33.30 -0.65 4.50
N THR A 52 -33.95 -1.81 4.60
CA THR A 52 -35.03 -2.10 5.55
C THR A 52 -34.54 -2.36 6.98
N VAL A 53 -33.23 -2.61 7.17
CA VAL A 53 -32.68 -2.83 8.51
C VAL A 53 -32.75 -1.52 9.28
N LYS A 54 -33.56 -1.48 10.34
CA LYS A 54 -33.85 -0.27 11.14
C LYS A 54 -32.59 0.53 11.49
N ALA A 55 -31.53 -0.14 11.95
CA ALA A 55 -30.29 0.53 12.31
C ALA A 55 -29.58 1.20 11.12
N LEU A 56 -29.61 0.58 9.93
CA LEU A 56 -29.04 1.15 8.71
C LEU A 56 -29.93 2.27 8.17
N ALA A 57 -31.25 2.08 8.17
CA ALA A 57 -32.21 3.10 7.76
C ALA A 57 -32.03 4.40 8.56
N THR A 58 -31.92 4.32 9.89
CA THR A 58 -31.87 5.50 10.74
C THR A 58 -30.48 6.14 10.83
N ARG A 59 -29.40 5.36 10.73
CA ARG A 59 -28.03 5.88 10.93
C ARG A 59 -27.26 6.12 9.65
N LEU A 60 -27.45 5.25 8.65
CA LEU A 60 -26.70 5.30 7.39
C LEU A 60 -27.51 6.04 6.33
N PHE A 61 -28.73 5.56 6.04
CA PHE A 61 -29.55 6.08 4.95
C PHE A 61 -30.30 7.38 5.29
N ASN A 62 -30.24 7.83 6.54
CA ASN A 62 -30.75 9.14 6.94
C ASN A 62 -29.83 10.30 6.51
N ILE A 63 -28.57 10.00 6.14
CA ILE A 63 -27.61 10.98 5.62
C ILE A 63 -27.87 11.19 4.14
N ARG A 64 -27.98 12.45 3.72
CA ARG A 64 -28.17 12.81 2.31
C ARG A 64 -26.95 12.32 1.50
N GLU A 65 -27.18 11.95 0.25
CA GLU A 65 -26.12 11.50 -0.68
C GLU A 65 -25.44 10.17 -0.30
N MET A 66 -25.82 9.51 0.82
CA MET A 66 -25.23 8.22 1.21
C MET A 66 -25.42 7.12 0.14
N ALA A 67 -26.57 7.10 -0.54
CA ALA A 67 -26.82 6.20 -1.66
C ALA A 67 -25.82 6.43 -2.81
N GLN A 68 -25.50 7.70 -3.11
CA GLN A 68 -24.54 8.06 -4.15
C GLN A 68 -23.13 7.66 -3.72
N LEU A 69 -22.80 7.82 -2.44
CA LEU A 69 -21.52 7.38 -1.89
C LEU A 69 -21.35 5.86 -2.03
N LEU A 70 -22.37 5.07 -1.70
CA LEU A 70 -22.35 3.61 -1.91
C LEU A 70 -22.13 3.27 -3.39
N THR A 71 -22.79 3.96 -4.31
CA THR A 71 -22.55 3.77 -5.74
C THR A 71 -21.12 4.12 -6.15
N CYS A 72 -20.53 5.18 -5.58
CA CYS A 72 -19.12 5.52 -5.81
C CYS A 72 -18.15 4.48 -5.27
N LEU A 73 -18.55 3.71 -4.25
CA LEU A 73 -17.78 2.60 -3.69
C LEU A 73 -17.93 1.29 -4.47
N GLY A 74 -18.73 1.29 -5.56
CA GLY A 74 -18.95 0.12 -6.40
C GLY A 74 -20.21 -0.68 -6.07
N PHE A 75 -21.04 -0.22 -5.12
CA PHE A 75 -22.32 -0.86 -4.87
C PHE A 75 -23.33 -0.53 -5.96
N ILE A 76 -24.13 -1.52 -6.34
CA ILE A 76 -25.27 -1.37 -7.23
C ILE A 76 -26.53 -1.29 -6.37
N GLN A 77 -27.32 -0.24 -6.61
CA GLN A 77 -28.62 -0.08 -5.96
C GLN A 77 -29.65 -1.01 -6.60
N LEU A 78 -30.26 -1.86 -5.79
CA LEU A 78 -31.47 -2.63 -6.09
C LEU A 78 -32.66 -1.99 -5.36
N GLU A 79 -33.88 -2.52 -5.54
CA GLU A 79 -35.11 -1.88 -5.02
C GLU A 79 -35.05 -1.56 -3.52
N GLN A 80 -34.55 -2.48 -2.69
CA GLN A 80 -34.52 -2.33 -1.22
C GLN A 80 -33.16 -2.65 -0.60
N GLU A 81 -32.12 -2.79 -1.41
CA GLU A 81 -30.78 -3.13 -0.93
C GLU A 81 -29.69 -2.63 -1.89
N PHE A 82 -28.47 -2.57 -1.38
CA PHE A 82 -27.27 -2.35 -2.17
C PHE A 82 -26.46 -3.64 -2.20
N TYR A 83 -25.98 -4.01 -3.39
CA TYR A 83 -25.15 -5.19 -3.60
C TYR A 83 -23.78 -4.78 -4.14
N LEU A 84 -22.71 -5.41 -3.66
CA LEU A 84 -21.35 -5.23 -4.20
C LEU A 84 -20.98 -6.42 -5.09
N PRO A 85 -20.90 -6.23 -6.42
CA PRO A 85 -20.36 -7.22 -7.34
C PRO A 85 -18.87 -7.48 -7.11
N ASP A 86 -18.40 -8.68 -7.46
CA ASP A 86 -16.99 -9.07 -7.33
C ASP A 86 -16.08 -8.23 -8.22
N GLU A 87 -16.57 -7.80 -9.38
CA GLU A 87 -15.86 -6.95 -10.33
C GLU A 87 -15.54 -5.57 -9.75
N GLU A 88 -16.37 -5.07 -8.83
CA GLU A 88 -16.26 -3.76 -8.21
C GLU A 88 -15.51 -3.79 -6.87
N TYR A 89 -15.09 -4.99 -6.42
CA TYR A 89 -14.34 -5.14 -5.16
C TYR A 89 -13.04 -4.34 -5.14
N ALA A 90 -12.36 -4.22 -6.30
CA ALA A 90 -11.16 -3.39 -6.42
C ALA A 90 -11.47 -1.91 -6.15
N THR A 91 -12.59 -1.39 -6.68
CA THR A 91 -13.03 -0.01 -6.45
C THR A 91 -13.36 0.24 -4.98
N LEU A 92 -13.96 -0.72 -4.29
CA LEU A 92 -14.17 -0.63 -2.85
C LEU A 92 -12.83 -0.49 -2.09
N LEU A 93 -11.85 -1.34 -2.40
CA LEU A 93 -10.54 -1.32 -1.74
C LEU A 93 -9.78 -0.01 -1.97
N GLU A 94 -9.80 0.51 -3.20
CA GLU A 94 -9.17 1.79 -3.54
C GLU A 94 -9.74 2.97 -2.74
N ASN A 95 -11.03 2.93 -2.43
CA ASN A 95 -11.71 4.01 -1.71
C ASN A 95 -11.79 3.79 -0.19
N PHE A 96 -11.50 2.59 0.31
CA PHE A 96 -11.63 2.26 1.73
C PHE A 96 -10.84 3.20 2.65
N ASN A 97 -9.57 3.47 2.32
CA ASN A 97 -8.75 4.40 3.11
C ASN A 97 -9.32 5.83 3.12
N THR A 98 -9.95 6.25 2.02
CA THR A 98 -10.61 7.57 1.96
C THR A 98 -11.77 7.63 2.96
N ILE A 99 -12.61 6.59 3.02
CA ILE A 99 -13.71 6.50 4.00
C ILE A 99 -13.17 6.48 5.43
N LYS A 100 -12.15 5.66 5.69
CA LYS A 100 -11.51 5.53 7.00
C LYS A 100 -10.93 6.85 7.50
N TRP A 101 -10.18 7.57 6.65
CA TRP A 101 -9.62 8.87 7.02
C TRP A 101 -10.70 9.90 7.27
N GLN A 102 -11.74 9.93 6.44
CA GLN A 102 -12.85 10.86 6.63
C GLN A 102 -13.59 10.57 7.94
N HIS A 103 -13.76 9.30 8.29
CA HIS A 103 -14.37 8.92 9.57
C HIS A 103 -13.52 9.41 10.77
N ILE A 104 -12.19 9.26 10.73
CA ILE A 104 -11.28 9.77 11.77
C ILE A 104 -11.41 11.30 11.91
N LEU A 105 -11.47 12.03 10.79
CA LEU A 105 -11.65 13.48 10.80
C LEU A 105 -13.02 13.88 11.37
N ALA A 106 -14.08 13.19 10.96
CA ALA A 106 -15.44 13.44 11.44
C ALA A 106 -15.55 13.21 12.96
N GLN A 107 -14.96 12.11 13.48
CA GLN A 107 -14.89 11.86 14.92
C GLN A 107 -14.13 12.96 15.66
N GLY A 108 -12.95 13.34 15.18
CA GLY A 108 -12.17 14.42 15.81
C GLY A 108 -12.94 15.75 15.86
N ARG A 109 -13.75 16.04 14.84
CA ARG A 109 -14.58 17.24 14.78
C ARG A 109 -15.70 17.24 15.82
N VAL A 110 -16.31 16.08 16.08
CA VAL A 110 -17.33 15.90 17.14
C VAL A 110 -16.71 16.06 18.53
N GLU A 111 -15.51 15.51 18.75
CA GLU A 111 -14.83 15.55 20.05
C GLU A 111 -14.26 16.93 20.41
N GLY A 112 -13.95 17.76 19.39
CA GLY A 112 -13.59 19.16 19.55
C GLY A 112 -12.30 19.56 18.84
N PRO A 113 -11.92 20.86 18.90
CA PRO A 113 -10.84 21.41 18.08
C PRO A 113 -9.47 20.74 18.28
N GLN A 114 -9.15 20.35 19.52
CA GLN A 114 -7.86 19.74 19.84
C GLN A 114 -7.77 18.30 19.29
N GLN A 115 -8.87 17.55 19.38
CA GLN A 115 -9.00 16.20 18.86
C GLN A 115 -9.01 16.21 17.33
N TYR A 116 -9.68 17.18 16.71
CA TYR A 116 -9.64 17.38 15.27
C TYR A 116 -8.21 17.64 14.75
N GLN A 117 -7.41 18.46 15.42
CA GLN A 117 -6.00 18.66 15.06
C GLN A 117 -5.18 17.37 15.15
N ARG A 118 -5.40 16.55 16.18
CA ARG A 118 -4.77 15.23 16.31
C ARG A 118 -5.22 14.29 15.19
N ALA A 119 -6.50 14.28 14.86
CA ALA A 119 -7.06 13.50 13.76
C ALA A 119 -6.42 13.89 12.42
N GLN A 120 -6.26 15.19 12.15
CA GLN A 120 -5.56 15.68 10.96
C GLN A 120 -4.11 15.19 10.88
N GLU A 121 -3.38 15.24 12.00
CA GLU A 121 -2.00 14.76 12.05
C GLU A 121 -1.92 13.25 11.82
N ILE A 122 -2.81 12.47 12.42
CA ILE A 122 -2.90 11.02 12.22
C ILE A 122 -3.16 10.70 10.74
N VAL A 123 -4.13 11.36 10.12
CA VAL A 123 -4.47 11.15 8.70
C VAL A 123 -3.28 11.54 7.81
N ARG A 124 -2.61 12.67 8.10
CA ARG A 124 -1.41 13.09 7.35
C ARG A 124 -0.30 12.05 7.42
N GLN A 125 0.03 11.57 8.62
CA GLN A 125 1.07 10.57 8.82
C GLN A 125 0.74 9.25 8.09
N GLN A 126 -0.51 8.80 8.13
CA GLN A 126 -0.93 7.60 7.41
C GLN A 126 -0.84 7.77 5.88
N GLN A 127 -1.24 8.94 5.36
CA GLN A 127 -1.13 9.23 3.93
C GLN A 127 0.33 9.29 3.44
N GLU A 128 1.23 9.83 4.27
CA GLU A 128 2.66 9.87 3.95
C GLU A 128 3.28 8.47 3.99
N ALA A 129 2.97 7.69 5.02
CA ALA A 129 3.42 6.29 5.12
C ALA A 129 2.93 5.45 3.93
N GLN A 130 1.67 5.61 3.52
CA GLN A 130 1.14 4.94 2.34
C GLN A 130 1.89 5.35 1.06
N ARG A 131 2.14 6.65 0.87
CA ARG A 131 2.91 7.14 -0.29
C ARG A 131 4.35 6.62 -0.31
N GLN A 132 4.99 6.49 0.86
CA GLN A 132 6.33 5.90 0.95
C GLN A 132 6.31 4.41 0.58
N TYR A 133 5.37 3.66 1.15
CA TYR A 133 5.19 2.24 0.84
C TYR A 133 4.94 1.98 -0.65
N GLU A 134 4.08 2.77 -1.29
CA GLU A 134 3.81 2.67 -2.72
C GLU A 134 5.06 2.97 -3.58
N LYS A 135 5.90 3.91 -3.16
CA LYS A 135 7.18 4.19 -3.84
C LYS A 135 8.15 3.02 -3.71
N GLU A 136 8.28 2.47 -2.51
CA GLU A 136 9.16 1.31 -2.27
C GLU A 136 8.73 0.08 -3.07
N ILE A 137 7.42 -0.19 -3.20
CA ILE A 137 6.92 -1.27 -4.04
C ILE A 137 7.33 -1.04 -5.50
N LYS A 138 7.08 0.16 -6.04
CA LYS A 138 7.41 0.48 -7.44
C LYS A 138 8.91 0.41 -7.70
N GLU A 139 9.75 0.82 -6.76
CA GLU A 139 11.20 0.69 -6.87
C GLU A 139 11.65 -0.77 -6.85
N LYS A 140 11.11 -1.59 -5.93
CA LYS A 140 11.39 -3.03 -5.87
C LYS A 140 10.98 -3.73 -7.17
N GLU A 141 9.83 -3.38 -7.75
CA GLU A 141 9.38 -3.93 -9.03
C GLU A 141 10.34 -3.59 -10.18
N LYS A 142 10.81 -2.34 -10.26
CA LYS A 142 11.79 -1.92 -11.27
C LYS A 142 13.11 -2.67 -11.14
N ILE A 143 13.62 -2.82 -9.93
CA ILE A 143 14.86 -3.57 -9.67
C ILE A 143 14.68 -5.04 -10.07
N GLN A 144 13.56 -5.67 -9.70
CA GLN A 144 13.27 -7.04 -10.08
C GLN A 144 13.17 -7.23 -11.59
N GLN A 145 12.56 -6.28 -12.31
CA GLN A 145 12.50 -6.30 -13.77
C GLN A 145 13.89 -6.21 -14.39
N GLN A 146 14.72 -5.26 -13.93
CA GLN A 146 16.11 -5.14 -14.39
C GLN A 146 16.91 -6.41 -14.15
N MET A 147 16.82 -7.00 -12.95
CA MET A 147 17.48 -8.28 -12.65
C MET A 147 17.03 -9.43 -13.56
N LYS A 148 15.75 -9.46 -13.96
CA LYS A 148 15.24 -10.46 -14.91
C LYS A 148 15.84 -10.26 -16.31
N TYR A 149 15.90 -9.01 -16.79
CA TYR A 149 16.54 -8.69 -18.07
C TYR A 149 18.03 -9.04 -18.06
N ASP A 150 18.78 -8.66 -17.03
CA ASP A 150 20.21 -8.96 -16.91
C ASP A 150 20.48 -10.48 -16.89
N ARG A 151 19.62 -11.26 -16.21
CA ARG A 151 19.72 -12.72 -16.22
C ARG A 151 19.47 -13.31 -17.61
N GLN A 152 18.49 -12.78 -18.33
CA GLN A 152 18.19 -13.21 -19.70
C GLN A 152 19.34 -12.86 -20.64
N GLU A 153 19.90 -11.65 -20.57
CA GLU A 153 21.06 -11.27 -21.38
C GLU A 153 22.26 -12.17 -21.09
N ARG A 154 22.59 -12.43 -19.82
CA ARG A 154 23.69 -13.36 -19.47
C ARG A 154 23.46 -14.79 -19.98
N SER A 155 22.21 -15.25 -20.02
CA SER A 155 21.91 -16.58 -20.58
C SER A 155 22.04 -16.66 -22.11
N LEU A 156 21.88 -15.52 -22.80
CA LEU A 156 21.98 -15.42 -24.26
C LEU A 156 23.41 -15.14 -24.73
N VAL A 157 24.23 -14.49 -23.89
CA VAL A 157 25.67 -14.42 -24.09
C VAL A 157 26.24 -15.82 -23.85
N LYS A 158 26.43 -16.59 -24.93
CA LYS A 158 27.24 -17.81 -24.89
C LYS A 158 28.56 -17.45 -24.20
N GLU A 159 28.81 -18.03 -23.03
CA GLU A 159 30.10 -17.93 -22.34
C GLU A 159 31.16 -18.36 -23.35
N LYS A 160 31.88 -17.39 -23.94
CA LYS A 160 33.18 -17.68 -24.50
C LYS A 160 34.00 -18.07 -23.30
N ASP A 161 34.22 -19.36 -23.12
CA ASP A 161 35.15 -19.91 -22.15
C ASP A 161 36.40 -19.03 -22.19
N SER A 162 36.51 -18.15 -21.20
CA SER A 162 37.71 -17.37 -21.00
C SER A 162 38.71 -18.43 -20.59
N LYS A 163 39.51 -18.90 -21.56
CA LYS A 163 40.66 -19.74 -21.27
C LYS A 163 41.49 -18.96 -20.27
N ALA A 164 41.32 -19.28 -18.99
CA ALA A 164 42.21 -18.84 -17.96
C ALA A 164 43.57 -19.38 -18.40
N ASN A 165 44.48 -18.51 -18.82
CA ASN A 165 45.87 -18.90 -18.91
C ASN A 165 46.23 -19.37 -17.50
N ASP A 166 46.69 -20.61 -17.39
CA ASP A 166 47.36 -21.10 -16.20
C ASP A 166 48.55 -20.18 -15.93
N LEU A 167 48.31 -19.11 -15.17
CA LEU A 167 49.35 -18.37 -14.50
C LEU A 167 49.97 -19.37 -13.55
N GLN A 168 51.11 -19.95 -13.94
CA GLN A 168 51.90 -20.82 -13.08
C GLN A 168 52.04 -20.14 -11.73
N PHE A 169 51.27 -20.63 -10.75
CA PHE A 169 51.24 -20.10 -9.41
C PHE A 169 52.54 -20.54 -8.74
N GLY A 170 53.55 -19.71 -8.94
CA GLY A 170 54.89 -19.88 -8.43
C GLY A 170 55.55 -18.54 -8.55
N ALA A 171 55.51 -17.76 -7.46
CA ALA A 171 56.41 -16.63 -7.33
C ALA A 171 57.81 -17.13 -7.70
N LYS A 172 58.46 -16.52 -8.69
CA LYS A 172 59.91 -16.70 -8.91
C LYS A 172 60.63 -16.06 -7.73
N VAL A 173 60.58 -16.73 -6.58
CA VAL A 173 61.32 -16.37 -5.39
C VAL A 173 62.78 -16.65 -5.73
N LYS A 174 63.51 -15.61 -6.15
CA LYS A 174 64.95 -15.68 -6.25
C LYS A 174 65.50 -15.92 -4.84
N THR A 175 66.18 -17.04 -4.63
CA THR A 175 66.88 -17.30 -3.38
C THR A 175 68.02 -16.29 -3.20
N CYS A 176 68.38 -15.95 -1.95
CA CYS A 176 69.46 -14.99 -1.66
C CYS A 176 70.81 -15.32 -2.31
N GLU A 177 71.02 -16.59 -2.68
CA GLU A 177 72.17 -17.06 -3.47
C GLU A 177 72.16 -16.51 -4.90
N GLN A 178 70.99 -16.41 -5.54
CA GLN A 178 70.80 -15.82 -6.87
C GLN A 178 70.87 -14.28 -6.85
N LEU A 179 70.82 -13.67 -5.67
CA LEU A 179 71.02 -12.23 -5.45
C LEU A 179 72.46 -11.89 -5.02
N GLY A 180 73.37 -12.86 -5.03
CA GLY A 180 74.80 -12.63 -4.77
C GLY A 180 75.14 -12.32 -3.30
N ILE A 181 74.24 -12.58 -2.35
CA ILE A 181 74.49 -12.32 -0.93
C ILE A 181 75.28 -13.50 -0.35
N ASN A 182 76.60 -13.40 -0.47
CA ASN A 182 77.54 -14.36 0.11
C ASN A 182 77.57 -14.16 1.64
N LYS A 183 76.92 -15.04 2.41
CA LYS A 183 77.07 -15.09 3.87
C LYS A 183 78.41 -15.73 4.23
N ASN A 184 79.50 -15.03 3.95
CA ASN A 184 80.80 -15.34 4.50
C ASN A 184 80.92 -14.61 5.85
N ASN A 185 80.21 -15.09 6.87
CA ASN A 185 80.42 -14.63 8.23
C ASN A 185 81.58 -15.43 8.84
N GLY A 186 82.62 -14.67 9.18
CA GLY A 186 83.89 -15.14 9.66
C GLY A 186 83.77 -16.00 10.92
N LYS A 187 84.47 -17.11 10.86
CA LYS A 187 84.99 -17.83 12.01
C LYS A 187 86.34 -17.20 12.36
N ARG A 188 86.46 -16.60 13.54
CA ARG A 188 87.67 -16.28 14.35
C ARG A 188 87.21 -15.17 15.30
N GLY A 189 87.23 -15.33 16.61
CA GLY A 189 88.29 -15.92 17.42
C GLY A 189 88.62 -14.85 18.45
#